data_AF-A0A9N7NJN3-F1
#
_entry.id   AF-A0A9N7NJN3-F1
#
_cell.length_a   1.000
_cell.length_b   1.000
_cell.length_c   1.000
_cell.angle_alpha   90.00
_cell.angle_beta   90.00
_cell.angle_gamma   90.00
#
_symmetry.space_group_name_H-M   'P 1'
#
loop_
_entity.id
_entity.type
_entity.pdbx_description
1 polymer ?
#
loop_
_entity_poly.entity_id
_entity_poly.type
_entity_poly.pdbx_seq_one_letter_code
_entity_poly.pdbx_strand_id
1 'polypeptide(L)' 'MKYRHCEGKLVLKVTDDRECIKFKTDQAQDAKKMEKFNNIFFTLMARGPEVDVSEVGGKEQLEAQPTKKGRGRKQ' A
#
# COMPACT_ATOMS: atom_id res chain seq x y z
N MET A 1 6.21 -5.48 6.91
CA MET A 1 4.94 -4.75 7.10
C MET A 1 4.28 -5.14 8.42
N LYS A 2 3.50 -4.25 9.04
CA LYS A 2 2.67 -4.56 10.21
C LYS A 2 1.28 -3.96 10.03
N TYR A 3 0.25 -4.81 10.10
CA TYR A 3 -1.15 -4.39 10.11
C TYR A 3 -1.76 -4.61 11.49
N ARG A 4 -2.64 -3.69 11.90
CA ARG A 4 -3.42 -3.81 13.13
C ARG A 4 -4.88 -3.58 12.84
N HIS A 5 -5.65 -4.66 12.78
CA HIS A 5 -7.05 -4.62 12.37
C HIS A 5 -7.94 -3.79 13.30
N CYS A 6 -7.79 -3.93 14.63
CA CYS A 6 -8.58 -3.19 15.61
C CYS A 6 -8.40 -1.66 15.52
N GLU A 7 -7.31 -1.18 14.91
CA GLU A 7 -7.05 0.24 14.71
C GLU A 7 -7.17 0.67 13.24
N GLY A 8 -7.34 -0.27 12.31
CA GLY A 8 -7.31 0.01 10.86
C GLY A 8 -5.96 0.52 10.34
N LYS A 9 -4.89 0.42 11.12
CA LYS A 9 -3.59 1.02 10.80
C LYS A 9 -2.64 0.06 10.12
N LEU A 10 -1.95 0.55 9.10
CA LEU A 10 -0.88 -0.13 8.38
C LEU A 10 0.45 0.61 8.58
N VAL A 11 1.52 -0.15 8.82
CA VAL A 11 2.87 0.38 8.99
C VAL A 11 3.84 -0.37 8.08
N LEU A 12 4.53 0.37 7.22
CA LEU A 12 5.68 -0.12 6.44
C LEU A 12 6.95 0.48 7.04
N LYS A 13 7.96 -0.37 7.24
CA LYS A 13 9.30 0.02 7.68
C LYS A 13 10.29 -0.62 6.72
N VAL A 14 11.18 0.20 6.16
CA VAL A 14 12.34 -0.23 5.36
C VAL A 14 13.58 0.27 6.08
N THR A 15 14.61 -0.56 6.16
CA THR A 15 15.85 -0.23 6.85
C THR A 15 17.00 -1.03 6.28
N ASP A 16 18.18 -0.43 6.31
CA ASP A 16 19.49 -1.05 6.05
C ASP A 16 20.30 -1.18 7.35
N ASP A 17 19.61 -1.17 8.49
CA ASP A 17 20.14 -1.16 9.86
C ASP A 17 20.96 0.09 10.25
N ARG A 18 21.15 1.06 9.34
CA ARG A 18 21.72 2.39 9.63
C ARG A 18 20.64 3.46 9.65
N GLU A 19 19.78 3.43 8.65
CA GLU A 19 18.65 4.34 8.49
C GLU A 19 17.33 3.57 8.46
N CYS A 20 16.29 4.21 8.98
CA CYS A 20 14.95 3.63 9.11
C CYS A 20 13.93 4.59 8.50
N ILE A 21 13.33 4.18 7.38
CA ILE A 21 12.20 4.88 6.78
C ILE A 21 10.91 4.18 7.21
N LYS A 22 9.98 4.94 7.78
CA LYS A 22 8.70 4.42 8.29
C LYS A 22 7.53 5.21 7.75
N PHE A 23 6.60 4.50 7.11
CA PHE A 23 5.33 5.04 6.62
C PHE A 23 4.19 4.42 7.42
N LYS A 24 3.31 5.26 7.98
CA LYS A 24 2.11 4.86 8.71
C LYS A 24 0.89 5.48 8.05
N THR A 25 -0.15 4.69 7.83
CA THR A 25 -1.39 5.14 7.22
C THR A 25 -2.57 4.36 7.80
N ASP A 26 -3.74 4.99 7.86
CA ASP A 26 -5.05 4.41 8.11
C ASP A 26 -5.94 4.45 6.85
N GLN A 27 -5.41 4.95 5.73
CA GLN A 27 -6.15 5.11 4.50
C GLN A 27 -6.17 3.80 3.71
N ALA A 28 -7.37 3.25 3.48
CA ALA A 28 -7.56 1.97 2.80
C ALA A 28 -6.96 1.94 1.37
N GLN A 29 -6.96 3.07 0.66
CA GLN A 29 -6.36 3.19 -0.68
C GLN A 29 -4.85 2.93 -0.69
N ASP A 30 -4.16 3.20 0.42
CA ASP A 30 -2.71 3.00 0.51
C ASP A 30 -2.36 1.52 0.69
N ALA A 31 -3.30 0.67 1.14
CA ALA A 31 -3.07 -0.76 1.28
C ALA A 31 -2.67 -1.41 -0.05
N LYS A 32 -3.39 -1.09 -1.15
CA LYS A 32 -3.08 -1.59 -2.49
C LYS A 32 -1.73 -1.09 -3.01
N LYS A 33 -1.39 0.18 -2.75
CA LYS A 33 -0.09 0.76 -3.14
C LYS A 33 1.05 0.08 -2.39
N MET A 34 0.86 -0.15 -1.10
CA MET A 34 1.84 -0.79 -0.23
C MET A 34 2.09 -2.25 -0.61
N GLU A 35 1.05 -2.99 -1.00
CA GLU A 35 1.14 -4.35 -1.50
C GLU A 35 1.95 -4.41 -2.80
N LYS A 36 1.61 -3.58 -3.79
CA LYS A 36 2.37 -3.47 -5.05
C LYS A 36 3.84 -3.14 -4.81
N PHE A 37 4.10 -2.16 -3.95
CA PHE A 37 5.45 -1.77 -3.56
C PHE A 37 6.22 -2.96 -2.95
N ASN A 38 5.62 -3.69 -2.02
CA ASN A 38 6.26 -4.84 -1.38
C ASN A 38 6.56 -5.98 -2.38
N ASN A 39 5.69 -6.19 -3.37
CA ASN A 39 5.90 -7.20 -4.42
C ASN A 39 7.03 -6.84 -5.39
N ILE A 40 7.24 -5.55 -5.68
CA ILE A 40 8.39 -5.07 -6.44
C ILE A 40 9.68 -5.46 -5.73
N PHE A 41 9.79 -5.19 -4.42
CA PHE A 41 10.97 -5.57 -3.64
C PHE A 41 11.19 -7.08 -3.62
N PHE A 42 10.14 -7.88 -3.44
CA PHE A 42 10.29 -9.34 -3.52
C PHE A 42 10.80 -9.82 -4.87
N THR A 43 10.32 -9.21 -5.95
CA THR A 43 10.77 -9.55 -7.31
C THR A 43 12.24 -9.20 -7.52
N LEU A 44 12.64 -7.97 -7.14
CA LEU A 44 14.04 -7.53 -7.23
C LEU A 44 14.97 -8.37 -6.36
N MET A 45 14.54 -8.76 -5.16
CA MET A 45 15.34 -9.61 -4.27
C MET A 45 15.46 -11.05 -4.78
N ALA A 46 14.42 -11.60 -5.41
CA ALA A 46 14.41 -12.98 -5.88
C ALA A 46 15.10 -13.17 -7.23
N ARG A 47 14.98 -12.18 -8.13
CA ARG A 47 15.43 -12.28 -9.53
C ARG A 47 16.59 -11.34 -9.89
N GLY A 48 16.90 -10.37 -9.04
CA GLY A 48 17.99 -9.41 -9.24
C GLY A 48 17.54 -8.04 -9.78
N PRO A 49 18.49 -7.08 -9.88
CA PRO A 49 18.21 -5.68 -10.23
C PRO A 49 17.86 -5.43 -11.70
N GLU A 50 18.16 -6.38 -12.58
CA GLU A 50 17.95 -6.27 -14.04
C GLU A 50 16.47 -6.50 -14.46
N VAL A 51 15.61 -6.83 -13.50
CA VAL A 51 14.24 -7.28 -13.77
C VAL A 51 13.35 -6.09 -14.04
N ASP A 52 12.60 -6.15 -15.14
CA ASP A 52 11.58 -5.15 -15.44
C ASP A 52 10.42 -5.24 -14.44
N VAL A 53 10.31 -4.21 -13.60
CA VAL A 53 9.30 -4.06 -12.56
C VAL A 53 7.95 -3.58 -13.10
N SER A 54 7.86 -3.24 -14.39
CA SER A 54 6.62 -2.82 -15.04
C SER A 54 5.54 -3.92 -15.05
N GLU A 55 5.95 -5.20 -15.04
CA GLU A 55 5.05 -6.36 -15.09
C GLU A 55 4.34 -6.63 -13.75
N VAL A 56 5.02 -6.33 -12.63
CA VAL A 56 4.51 -6.54 -11.25
C VAL A 56 3.55 -5.42 -10.82
N GLY A 57 3.65 -4.26 -11.47
CA GLY A 57 2.92 -3.04 -11.12
C GLY A 57 1.40 -3.11 -11.35
N GLY A 58 0.90 -4.02 -12.20
CA GLY A 58 -0.52 -4.23 -12.50
C GLY A 58 -1.30 -2.96 -12.88
N LYS A 59 -1.70 -2.81 -14.15
CA LYS A 59 -2.46 -1.67 -14.71
C LYS A 59 -3.38 -1.00 -13.68
N GLU A 60 -3.06 0.24 -13.29
CA GLU A 60 -3.87 1.02 -12.35
C GLU A 60 -5.22 1.39 -12.98
N GLN A 61 -6.29 0.84 -12.42
CA GLN A 61 -7.63 1.39 -12.59
C GLN A 61 -7.80 2.45 -11.50
N LEU A 62 -7.59 3.71 -11.88
CA LEU A 62 -7.95 4.89 -11.10
C LEU A 62 -9.48 4.98 -11.03
N GLU A 63 -10.10 4.20 -10.16
CA GLU A 63 -11.51 4.41 -9.83
C GLU A 63 -11.59 5.40 -8.66
N ALA A 64 -11.74 6.68 -9.01
CA ALA A 64 -12.14 7.72 -8.08
C ALA A 64 -13.52 7.38 -7.55
N GLN A 65 -13.61 6.93 -6.29
CA GLN A 65 -14.89 6.72 -5.63
C GLN A 65 -15.33 8.04 -4.95
N PRO A 66 -16.37 8.73 -5.43
CA PRO A 66 -16.89 9.91 -4.75
C PRO A 66 -17.62 9.48 -3.48
N THR A 67 -17.12 9.92 -2.32
CA THR A 67 -17.82 9.83 -1.04
C THR A 67 -19.14 10.61 -1.15
N LYS A 68 -20.26 9.89 -1.27
CA LYS A 68 -21.60 10.51 -1.29
C LYS A 68 -21.86 11.18 0.05
N LYS A 69 -21.92 12.52 0.05
CA LYS A 69 -22.54 13.35 1.09
C LYS A 69 -23.97 12.83 1.35
N GLY A 70 -24.33 12.70 2.62
CA GLY A 70 -25.47 11.93 3.09
C GLY A 70 -26.86 12.52 2.84
N ARG A 71 -27.87 11.82 3.38
CA ARG A 71 -29.23 12.34 3.63
C ARG A 71 -30.02 11.35 4.49
N GLY A 72 -30.58 11.85 5.59
CA GLY A 72 -31.90 11.40 6.06
C GLY A 72 -31.93 10.49 7.30
N ARG A 73 -32.12 11.12 8.46
CA ARG A 73 -32.78 10.54 9.64
C ARG A 73 -34.28 10.36 9.33
N LYS A 74 -34.79 9.14 9.50
CA LYS A 74 -36.22 8.77 9.66
C LYS A 74 -36.23 7.44 10.42
N GLN A 75 -37.09 7.17 11.39
CA GLN A 75 -38.01 7.94 12.22
C GLN A 75 -38.15 7.08 13.48
#